data_AF-A0A0C3E5E1-F1
#
_entry.id   AF-A0A0C3E5E1-F1
#
_cell.length_a   1.000
_cell.length_b   1.000
_cell.length_c   1.000
_cell.angle_alpha   90.00
_cell.angle_beta   90.00
_cell.angle_gamma   90.00
#
_symmetry.space_group_name_H-M   'P 1'
#
loop_
_entity.id
_entity.type
_entity.pdbx_description
1 polymer ?
#
loop_
_entity_poly.entity_id
_entity_poly.type
_entity_poly.pdbx_seq_one_letter_code
_entity_poly.pdbx_strand_id
1 'polypeptide(L)' 'SHLACYAYDNFDVDLKSHVPLAEKSTDSLKHLTSGLLFPLKHGVTIDDLKCSEDV' A
#
# COMPACT_ATOMS: atom_id res chain seq x y z
N SER A 1 -24.51 -3.09 8.13
CA SER A 1 -23.07 -3.37 7.92
C SER A 1 -22.50 -2.25 7.05
N HIS A 2 -21.25 -1.85 7.26
CA HIS A 2 -20.55 -0.89 6.40
C HIS A 2 -19.53 -1.65 5.55
N LEU A 3 -19.47 -1.38 4.25
CA LEU A 3 -18.46 -1.96 3.35
C LEU A 3 -17.25 -1.04 3.25
N ALA A 4 -16.07 -1.62 3.05
CA ALA A 4 -14.81 -0.90 2.92
C ALA A 4 -13.93 -1.54 1.86
N CYS A 5 -13.11 -0.73 1.20
CA CYS A 5 -12.11 -1.16 0.23
C CYS A 5 -10.72 -1.04 0.86
N TYR A 6 -9.88 -2.02 0.55
CA TYR A 6 -8.47 -2.09 0.92
C TYR A 6 -7.67 -2.15 -0.37
N ALA A 7 -6.75 -1.22 -0.55
CA ALA A 7 -5.77 -1.26 -1.64
C ALA A 7 -4.37 -1.33 -1.05
N TYR A 8 -3.50 -2.13 -1.67
CA TYR A 8 -2.09 -2.27 -1.29
C TYR A 8 -1.21 -1.91 -2.48
N ASP A 9 -0.10 -1.24 -2.22
CA ASP A 9 0.92 -0.93 -3.22
C ASP A 9 2.32 -1.15 -2.66
N ASN A 10 3.18 -1.81 -3.43
CA ASN A 10 4.56 -2.11 -3.06
C ASN A 10 5.49 -1.19 -3.86
N PHE A 11 6.35 -0.46 -3.18
CA PHE A 11 7.24 0.50 -3.81
C PHE A 11 8.60 0.54 -3.12
N ASP A 12 9.63 0.82 -3.91
CA ASP A 12 10.98 1.02 -3.41
C ASP A 12 11.24 2.52 -3.17
N VAL A 13 11.81 2.85 -2.02
CA VAL A 13 12.17 4.23 -1.65
C VAL A 13 13.65 4.30 -1.31
N ASP A 14 14.34 5.28 -1.89
CA ASP A 14 15.70 5.63 -1.49
C ASP A 14 15.67 6.61 -0.30
N LEU A 15 15.78 6.09 0.91
CA LEU A 15 15.80 6.86 2.16
C LEU A 15 17.24 7.27 2.50
N LYS A 16 17.68 8.39 1.92
CA LYS A 16 19.00 8.97 2.21
C LYS A 16 19.02 9.56 3.61
N SER A 17 19.72 8.91 4.54
CA SER A 17 20.00 9.49 5.85
C SER A 17 21.22 10.40 5.77
N HIS A 18 21.11 11.64 6.24
CA HIS A 18 22.28 12.52 6.43
C HIS A 18 23.03 12.07 7.70
N VAL A 19 23.76 10.95 7.61
CA VAL A 19 24.66 10.49 8.67
C VAL A 19 26.05 11.07 8.39
N PRO A 20 26.61 11.93 9.27
CA PRO A 20 28.01 12.28 9.21
C PRO A 20 28.83 10.99 9.39
N LEU A 21 29.51 10.56 8.33
CA LEU A 21 30.07 9.22 8.21
C LEU A 21 31.14 8.90 9.27
N ALA A 22 30.84 7.90 10.11
CA ALA A 22 31.82 6.91 10.54
C ALA A 22 31.38 5.56 9.96
N GLU A 23 31.82 5.29 8.72
CA GLU A 23 31.88 3.98 8.03
C GLU A 23 30.82 2.93 8.41
N LYS A 24 29.54 3.18 8.12
CA LYS A 24 28.55 2.12 7.95
C LYS A 24 27.73 2.40 6.70
N SER A 25 27.92 1.58 5.66
CA SER A 25 27.09 1.58 4.46
C SER A 25 25.72 1.00 4.81
N THR A 26 24.82 1.81 5.33
CA THR A 26 23.42 1.40 5.50
C THR A 26 22.77 1.38 4.13
N ASP A 27 22.22 0.24 3.72
CA ASP A 27 21.40 0.13 2.52
C ASP A 27 20.29 1.20 2.55
N SER A 28 20.30 2.14 1.61
CA SER A 28 19.36 3.27 1.55
C SER A 28 18.09 2.90 0.79
N LEU A 29 18.13 1.86 -0.04
CA LEU A 29 16.96 1.38 -0.78
C LEU A 29 16.10 0.54 0.17
N LYS A 30 14.85 0.94 0.35
CA LYS A 30 13.88 0.26 1.21
C LYS A 30 12.69 -0.19 0.39
N HIS A 31 12.37 -1.48 0.49
CA HIS A 31 11.13 -2.06 -0.02
C HIS A 31 10.01 -1.84 1.00
N LEU A 32 8.97 -1.11 0.61
CA LEU A 32 7.86 -0.76 1.49
C LEU A 32 6.53 -1.16 0.86
N THR A 33 5.56 -1.45 1.73
CA THR A 33 4.16 -1.66 1.34
C THR A 33 3.32 -0.55 1.95
N SER A 34 2.55 0.16 1.13
CA SER A 34 1.51 1.08 1.60
C SER A 34 0.14 0.41 1.52
N GLY A 35 -0.75 0.82 2.42
CA GLY A 35 -2.15 0.39 2.45
C GLY A 35 -3.08 1.59 2.50
N LEU A 36 -4.14 1.56 1.70
CA LEU A 36 -5.20 2.54 1.73
C LEU A 36 -6.51 1.87 2.13
N LEU A 37 -7.14 2.38 3.19
CA LEU A 37 -8.45 1.95 3.66
C LEU A 37 -9.45 3.09 3.49
N PHE A 38 -10.54 2.83 2.76
CA PHE A 38 -11.62 3.81 2.61
C PHE A 38 -13.00 3.15 2.64
N PRO A 39 -14.00 3.84 3.22
CA PRO A 39 -15.37 3.33 3.22
C PRO A 39 -15.94 3.34 1.81
N LEU A 40 -16.63 2.26 1.43
CA LEU A 40 -17.43 2.21 0.21
C LEU A 40 -18.74 2.94 0.49
N LYS A 41 -18.96 4.08 -0.19
CA LYS A 41 -20.11 4.98 0.03
C LYS A 41 -21.25 4.67 -0.94
N HIS A 42 -22.45 5.16 -0.60
CA HIS A 42 -23.69 5.22 -1.39
C HIS A 42 -23.98 4.02 -2.31
N GLY A 43 -24.91 3.16 -1.90
CA GLY A 43 -25.56 2.19 -2.79
C GLY A 43 -24.71 0.98 -3.19
N VAL A 44 -23.41 0.96 -2.88
CA VAL A 44 -22.56 -0.20 -3.09
C VAL A 44 -23.05 -1.38 -2.26
N THR A 45 -23.33 -2.48 -2.95
CA THR A 45 -23.73 -3.77 -2.40
C THR A 45 -22.62 -4.80 -2.56
N ILE A 46 -22.77 -5.97 -1.94
CA ILE A 46 -21.82 -7.08 -2.10
C ILE A 46 -21.84 -7.61 -3.54
N ASP A 47 -22.98 -7.54 -4.23
CA ASP A 47 -23.11 -8.02 -5.62
C ASP A 47 -22.27 -7.18 -6.59
N ASP A 48 -22.08 -5.88 -6.31
CA ASP A 48 -21.22 -4.98 -7.09
C ASP A 48 -19.71 -5.30 -6.94
N LEU A 49 -19.33 -6.07 -5.91
CA LEU A 49 -17.95 -6.45 -5.61
C LEU A 49 -17.58 -7.84 -6.13
N LYS A 50 -18.50 -8.53 -6.82
CA LYS A 50 -18.21 -9.83 -7.42
C LYS A 50 -17.23 -9.65 -8.58
N CYS A 51 -16.09 -10.32 -8.50
CA CYS A 51 -15.20 -10.46 -9.65
C CYS A 51 -15.85 -11.40 -10.68
N SER A 52 -15.62 -11.16 -11.97
CA SER A 52 -15.89 -12.16 -12.99
C SER A 52 -15.05 -13.41 -12.72
N GLU A 53 -15.56 -14.59 -13.09
CA GLU A 53 -14.80 -15.85 -13.01
C GLU A 53 -13.66 -15.92 -14.04
N ASP A 54 -13.40 -14.85 -14.80
CA ASP A 54 -12.36 -14.78 -15.83
C ASP A 54 -11.06 -14.15 -15.30
N VAL A 55 -10.10 -15.01 -14.92
CA VAL A 55 -8.63 -14.94 -15.18
C VAL A 55 -8.06 -16.35 -15.20
#